data_AF-A0A350QDS4-F1
#
_entry.id   AF-A0A350QDS4-F1
#
_cell.length_a   1.000
_cell.length_b   1.000
_cell.length_c   1.000
_cell.angle_alpha   90.00
_cell.angle_beta   90.00
_cell.angle_gamma   90.00
#
_symmetry.space_group_name_H-M   'P 1'
#
loop_
_entity.id
_entity.type
_entity.pdbx_description
1 polymer ?
#
loop_
_entity_poly.entity_id
_entity_poly.type
_entity_poly.pdbx_seq_one_letter_code
_entity_poly.pdbx_strand_id
1 'polypeptide(L)'
;MFGHALNIPVREWALAFDGFGGHGHAINEIWDQQAQRWIMLDVFNGFYPVDQQQQPMSVLEFKQQLVADRSQITLVRLSDKTFGFKDDAMALDYYYNGRHQFYLWWGNANISYDEHALIKLAAKVSPHLEQMTAIISGEFPQLMAIAEPENLHMITNMQRLKLMLWVLFFYELLLSVLLLAMLITVITRKRART
;
A
#
# COMPACT_ATOMS: atom_id res chain seq x y z
N MET A 1 -1.47 12.26 -7.45
CA MET A 1 -1.06 13.68 -7.63
C MET A 1 -1.96 14.46 -8.59
N PHE A 2 -2.16 14.05 -9.85
CA PHE A 2 -2.95 14.85 -10.82
C PHE A 2 -4.44 15.02 -10.47
N GLY A 3 -5.14 13.97 -10.02
CA GLY A 3 -6.55 14.08 -9.63
C GLY A 3 -6.79 15.07 -8.48
N HIS A 4 -5.89 15.06 -7.49
CA HIS A 4 -5.92 16.01 -6.38
C HIS A 4 -5.77 17.48 -6.84
N ALA A 5 -4.87 17.74 -7.80
CA ALA A 5 -4.71 19.08 -8.38
C ALA A 5 -5.95 19.57 -9.14
N LEU A 6 -6.80 18.66 -9.60
CA LEU A 6 -8.06 18.94 -10.29
C LEU A 6 -9.29 18.87 -9.37
N ASN A 7 -9.10 18.74 -8.04
CA ASN A 7 -10.16 18.54 -7.06
C ASN A 7 -11.07 17.32 -7.37
N ILE A 8 -10.50 16.29 -8.00
CA ILE A 8 -11.16 15.00 -8.21
C ILE A 8 -10.75 14.09 -7.04
N PRO A 9 -11.71 13.59 -6.23
CA PRO A 9 -11.40 12.59 -5.22
C PRO A 9 -10.81 11.34 -5.86
N VAL A 10 -9.67 10.89 -5.33
CA VAL A 10 -8.97 9.68 -5.78
C VAL A 10 -8.66 8.82 -4.57
N ARG A 11 -8.80 7.51 -4.71
CA ARG A 11 -8.29 6.53 -3.75
C ARG A 11 -7.43 5.50 -4.47
N GLU A 12 -6.39 5.05 -3.78
CA GLU A 12 -5.46 4.05 -4.30
C GLU A 12 -5.80 2.70 -3.69
N TRP A 13 -5.90 1.70 -4.55
CA TRP A 13 -6.06 0.30 -4.20
C TRP A 13 -4.81 -0.45 -4.61
N ALA A 14 -4.63 -1.62 -4.04
CA ALA A 14 -3.69 -2.58 -4.55
C ALA A 14 -4.22 -4.00 -4.39
N LEU A 15 -3.69 -4.91 -5.20
CA LEU A 15 -3.80 -6.35 -5.01
C LEU A 15 -2.42 -6.94 -4.78
N ALA A 16 -2.35 -7.99 -3.97
CA ALA A 16 -1.15 -8.79 -3.79
C ALA A 16 -1.31 -10.19 -4.41
N PHE A 17 -0.18 -10.85 -4.62
CA PHE A 17 -0.12 -12.24 -5.09
C PHE A 17 0.56 -13.17 -4.08
N ASP A 18 1.22 -12.61 -3.06
CA ASP A 18 2.13 -13.29 -2.14
C ASP A 18 1.73 -13.16 -0.65
N GLY A 19 0.46 -12.88 -0.37
CA GLY A 19 -0.05 -12.71 0.99
C GLY A 19 0.26 -11.33 1.57
N PHE A 20 0.18 -10.27 0.76
CA PHE A 20 0.50 -8.88 1.11
C PHE A 20 2.01 -8.64 1.40
N GLY A 21 2.90 -9.45 0.82
CA GLY A 21 4.35 -9.42 1.04
C GLY A 21 5.12 -8.42 0.19
N GLY A 22 4.46 -7.76 -0.76
CA GLY A 22 5.04 -6.71 -1.60
C GLY A 22 5.07 -7.06 -3.09
N HIS A 23 4.79 -8.31 -3.48
CA HIS A 23 4.50 -8.65 -4.86
C HIS A 23 3.02 -8.41 -5.17
N GLY A 24 2.74 -7.38 -5.97
CA GLY A 24 1.39 -6.94 -6.24
C GLY A 24 1.29 -5.93 -7.37
N HIS A 25 0.14 -5.26 -7.43
CA HIS A 25 -0.16 -4.21 -8.39
C HIS A 25 -1.02 -3.13 -7.76
N ALA A 26 -0.76 -1.87 -8.11
CA ALA A 26 -1.51 -0.72 -7.63
C ALA A 26 -2.52 -0.26 -8.70
N ILE A 27 -3.71 0.14 -8.24
CA ILE A 27 -4.85 0.54 -9.07
C ILE A 27 -5.39 1.85 -8.51
N ASN A 28 -5.83 2.74 -9.40
CA ASN A 28 -6.48 3.97 -8.99
C ASN A 28 -7.99 3.83 -9.06
N GLU A 29 -8.68 4.60 -8.24
CA GLU A 29 -10.12 4.76 -8.35
C GLU A 29 -10.49 6.22 -8.15
N ILE A 30 -11.29 6.75 -9.07
CA ILE A 30 -11.64 8.17 -9.09
C ILE A 30 -13.15 8.34 -8.88
N TRP A 31 -13.54 9.45 -8.25
CA TRP A 31 -14.94 9.82 -8.15
C TRP A 31 -15.37 10.62 -9.38
N ASP A 32 -16.36 10.10 -10.10
CA ASP A 32 -17.04 10.82 -11.16
C ASP A 32 -18.24 11.59 -10.56
N GLN A 33 -18.17 12.92 -10.62
CA GLN A 33 -19.23 13.79 -10.13
C GLN A 33 -20.51 13.73 -10.99
N GLN A 34 -20.41 13.50 -12.29
CA GLN A 34 -21.58 13.43 -13.15
C GLN A 34 -22.34 12.11 -12.95
N ALA A 35 -21.60 11.00 -12.87
CA ALA A 35 -22.18 9.67 -12.65
C ALA A 35 -22.44 9.37 -11.16
N GLN A 36 -21.99 10.23 -10.24
CA GLN A 36 -22.10 10.06 -8.78
C GLN A 36 -21.60 8.68 -8.31
N ARG A 37 -20.45 8.24 -8.83
CA ARG A 37 -19.90 6.93 -8.52
C ARG A 37 -18.38 6.91 -8.56
N TRP A 38 -17.83 5.89 -7.92
CA TRP A 38 -16.41 5.55 -8.05
C TRP A 38 -16.17 4.71 -9.31
N ILE A 39 -15.07 5.00 -10.00
CA ILE A 39 -14.65 4.33 -11.23
C ILE A 39 -13.21 3.86 -11.09
N MET A 40 -12.98 2.57 -11.31
CA MET A 40 -11.66 1.95 -11.35
C MET A 40 -10.91 2.37 -12.61
N LEU A 41 -9.65 2.76 -12.46
CA LEU A 41 -8.71 2.96 -13.55
C LEU A 41 -7.38 2.28 -13.23
N ASP A 42 -6.99 1.37 -14.10
CA ASP A 42 -5.62 0.89 -14.14
C ASP A 42 -4.84 1.70 -15.18
N VAL A 43 -4.29 2.83 -14.72
CA VAL A 43 -3.52 3.72 -15.57
C VAL A 43 -2.20 3.07 -16.02
N PHE A 44 -1.63 2.16 -15.23
CA PHE A 44 -0.38 1.50 -15.55
C PHE A 44 -0.55 0.47 -16.67
N ASN A 45 -1.59 -0.37 -16.59
CA ASN A 45 -1.92 -1.31 -17.69
C ASN A 45 -2.90 -0.74 -18.72
N GLY A 46 -3.27 0.55 -18.60
CA GLY A 46 -3.97 1.31 -19.63
C GLY A 46 -5.42 0.89 -19.91
N PHE A 47 -6.22 0.55 -18.89
CA PHE A 47 -7.63 0.18 -19.08
C PHE A 47 -8.54 0.55 -17.90
N TYR A 48 -9.86 0.45 -18.11
CA TYR A 48 -10.86 0.42 -17.05
C TYR A 48 -11.93 -0.66 -17.32
N PRO A 49 -12.44 -1.37 -16.30
CA PRO A 49 -13.48 -2.36 -16.47
C PRO A 49 -14.88 -1.72 -16.57
N VAL A 50 -15.73 -2.30 -17.42
CA VAL A 50 -17.16 -1.98 -17.53
C VAL A 50 -17.99 -3.25 -17.39
N ASP A 51 -19.24 -3.09 -16.94
CA ASP A 51 -20.24 -4.16 -16.94
C ASP A 51 -20.87 -4.37 -18.33
N GLN A 52 -21.85 -5.28 -18.41
CA GLN A 52 -22.58 -5.56 -19.65
C GLN A 52 -23.35 -4.34 -20.21
N GLN A 53 -23.72 -3.40 -19.35
CA GLN A 53 -24.40 -2.16 -19.72
C GLN A 53 -23.41 -1.04 -20.09
N GLN A 54 -22.12 -1.37 -20.24
CA GLN A 54 -21.03 -0.44 -20.51
C GLN A 54 -20.85 0.63 -19.42
N GLN A 55 -21.30 0.34 -18.19
CA GLN A 55 -21.08 1.22 -17.05
C GLN A 55 -19.71 0.94 -16.42
N PRO A 56 -18.85 1.96 -16.23
CA PRO A 56 -17.58 1.79 -15.55
C PRO A 56 -17.76 1.28 -14.13
N MET A 57 -16.97 0.27 -13.77
CA MET A 57 -17.06 -0.38 -12.46
C MET A 57 -16.12 0.29 -11.45
N SER A 58 -16.53 0.31 -10.19
CA SER A 58 -15.66 0.53 -9.03
C SER A 58 -14.72 -0.67 -8.84
N VAL A 59 -13.65 -0.49 -8.04
CA VAL A 59 -12.70 -1.59 -7.74
C VAL A 59 -13.42 -2.75 -7.03
N LEU A 60 -14.35 -2.44 -6.12
CA LEU A 60 -15.12 -3.45 -5.40
C LEU A 60 -16.09 -4.20 -6.32
N GLU A 61 -16.79 -3.50 -7.21
CA GLU A 61 -17.66 -4.13 -8.21
C GLU A 61 -16.85 -5.04 -9.14
N PHE A 62 -15.71 -4.57 -9.64
CA PHE A 62 -14.81 -5.38 -10.48
C PHE A 62 -14.34 -6.63 -9.74
N LYS A 63 -13.88 -6.51 -8.49
CA LYS A 63 -13.48 -7.64 -7.65
C LYS A 63 -14.62 -8.63 -7.42
N GLN A 64 -15.82 -8.15 -7.09
CA GLN A 64 -16.98 -9.01 -6.88
C GLN A 64 -17.31 -9.79 -8.16
N GLN A 65 -17.30 -9.10 -9.30
CA GLN A 65 -17.61 -9.70 -10.59
C GLN A 65 -16.51 -10.67 -11.05
N LEU A 66 -15.24 -10.39 -10.73
CA LEU A 66 -14.13 -11.31 -11.01
C LEU A 66 -14.35 -12.68 -10.35
N VAL A 67 -14.89 -12.69 -9.13
CA VAL A 67 -15.20 -13.92 -8.38
C VAL A 67 -16.49 -14.56 -8.87
N ALA A 68 -17.52 -13.76 -9.17
CA ALA A 68 -18.84 -14.25 -9.53
C ALA A 68 -18.89 -14.80 -10.97
N ASP A 69 -18.57 -13.96 -11.97
CA ASP A 69 -18.59 -14.33 -13.38
C ASP A 69 -17.80 -13.31 -14.21
N ARG A 70 -16.59 -13.70 -14.64
CA ARG A 70 -15.67 -12.86 -15.43
C ARG A 70 -16.20 -12.52 -16.82
N SER A 71 -17.14 -13.31 -17.36
CA SER A 71 -17.71 -13.07 -18.69
C SER A 71 -18.60 -11.83 -18.74
N GLN A 72 -18.99 -11.30 -17.57
CA GLN A 72 -19.77 -10.07 -17.43
C GLN A 72 -18.90 -8.81 -17.46
N ILE A 73 -17.57 -8.96 -17.55
CA ILE A 73 -16.62 -7.86 -17.50
C ILE A 73 -16.08 -7.62 -18.90
N THR A 74 -16.15 -6.37 -19.37
CA THR A 74 -15.44 -5.92 -20.56
C THR A 74 -14.35 -4.95 -20.14
N LEU A 75 -13.14 -5.08 -20.70
CA LEU A 75 -12.06 -4.13 -20.44
C LEU A 75 -12.03 -3.08 -21.55
N VAL A 76 -12.28 -1.83 -21.19
CA VAL A 76 -12.13 -0.72 -22.14
C VAL A 76 -10.69 -0.22 -22.08
N ARG A 77 -9.97 -0.40 -23.17
CA ARG A 77 -8.57 0.02 -23.31
C ARG A 77 -8.51 1.53 -23.54
N LEU A 78 -7.65 2.22 -22.79
CA LEU A 78 -7.37 3.64 -23.02
C LEU A 78 -6.60 3.86 -24.33
N SER A 79 -5.70 2.92 -24.65
CA SER A 79 -5.00 2.83 -25.93
C SER A 79 -4.41 1.43 -26.09
N ASP A 80 -4.39 0.90 -27.31
CA ASP A 80 -3.69 -0.36 -27.61
C ASP A 80 -2.17 -0.27 -27.35
N LYS A 81 -1.60 0.94 -27.31
CA LYS A 81 -0.16 1.14 -27.02
C LYS A 81 0.17 1.04 -25.54
N THR A 82 -0.79 1.34 -24.67
CA THR A 82 -0.62 1.36 -23.21
C THR A 82 -1.19 0.13 -22.54
N PHE A 83 -1.88 -0.73 -23.30
CA PHE A 83 -2.44 -1.96 -22.76
C PHE A 83 -1.33 -2.93 -22.38
N GLY A 84 -1.17 -3.19 -21.09
CA GLY A 84 -0.04 -3.96 -20.53
C GLY A 84 -0.11 -5.47 -20.74
N PHE A 85 -1.21 -5.98 -21.30
CA PHE A 85 -1.47 -7.41 -21.46
C PHE A 85 -1.57 -7.81 -22.93
N LYS A 86 -1.35 -9.10 -23.19
CA LYS A 86 -1.50 -9.66 -24.53
C LYS A 86 -2.94 -9.57 -25.05
N ASP A 87 -3.90 -9.86 -24.17
CA ASP A 87 -5.33 -9.86 -24.44
C ASP A 87 -6.10 -9.68 -23.13
N ASP A 88 -7.41 -9.48 -23.24
CA ASP A 88 -8.28 -9.20 -22.10
C ASP A 88 -8.40 -10.41 -21.17
N ALA A 89 -8.30 -11.63 -21.71
CA ALA A 89 -8.34 -12.85 -20.92
C ALA A 89 -7.13 -12.93 -19.97
N MET A 90 -5.93 -12.64 -20.48
CA MET A 90 -4.70 -12.57 -19.69
C MET A 90 -4.81 -11.51 -18.57
N ALA A 91 -5.40 -10.36 -18.88
CA ALA A 91 -5.64 -9.32 -17.87
C ALA A 91 -6.59 -9.81 -16.78
N LEU A 92 -7.74 -10.39 -17.14
CA LEU A 92 -8.69 -10.92 -16.17
C LEU A 92 -8.12 -12.07 -15.34
N ASP A 93 -7.30 -12.95 -15.92
CA ASP A 93 -6.58 -14.00 -15.20
C ASP A 93 -5.59 -13.42 -14.18
N TYR A 94 -4.83 -12.40 -14.59
CA TYR A 94 -3.89 -11.70 -13.72
C TYR A 94 -4.59 -11.17 -12.45
N TYR A 95 -5.70 -10.45 -12.63
CA TYR A 95 -6.48 -9.92 -11.51
C TYR A 95 -7.19 -11.00 -10.70
N TYR A 96 -7.67 -12.06 -11.34
CA TYR A 96 -8.30 -13.18 -10.67
C TYR A 96 -7.33 -13.93 -9.74
N ASN A 97 -6.05 -13.99 -10.08
CA ASN A 97 -5.02 -14.60 -9.22
C ASN A 97 -4.87 -13.88 -7.88
N GLY A 98 -5.07 -12.55 -7.85
CA GLY A 98 -5.06 -11.73 -6.64
C GLY A 98 -6.44 -11.45 -6.03
N ARG A 99 -7.51 -12.11 -6.49
CA ARG A 99 -8.91 -11.79 -6.15
C ARG A 99 -9.22 -11.67 -4.64
N HIS A 100 -8.53 -12.46 -3.82
CA HIS A 100 -8.70 -12.47 -2.36
C HIS A 100 -7.68 -11.59 -1.63
N GLN A 101 -6.90 -10.78 -2.33
CA GLN A 101 -5.77 -10.04 -1.74
C GLN A 101 -5.84 -8.55 -2.09
N PHE A 102 -7.04 -8.03 -2.27
CA PHE A 102 -7.27 -6.59 -2.45
C PHE A 102 -7.19 -5.86 -1.11
N TYR A 103 -6.55 -4.70 -1.13
CA TYR A 103 -6.45 -3.81 0.01
C TYR A 103 -6.51 -2.35 -0.44
N LEU A 104 -7.12 -1.52 0.39
CA LEU A 104 -7.14 -0.08 0.18
C LEU A 104 -5.87 0.51 0.78
N TRP A 105 -5.16 1.29 -0.03
CA TRP A 105 -4.09 2.15 0.44
C TRP A 105 -4.75 3.40 1.05
N TRP A 106 -5.02 3.34 2.34
CA TRP A 106 -5.67 4.41 3.10
C TRP A 106 -4.65 5.51 3.36
N GLY A 107 -4.42 6.33 2.33
CA GLY A 107 -3.44 7.40 2.35
C GLY A 107 -3.88 8.60 1.53
N ASN A 108 -4.36 9.65 2.20
CA ASN A 108 -4.08 11.02 1.77
C ASN A 108 -2.63 11.43 2.14
N ALA A 109 -1.90 10.52 2.81
CA ALA A 109 -0.67 10.78 3.54
C ALA A 109 0.52 11.15 2.67
N ASN A 110 0.54 10.80 1.38
CA ASN A 110 1.65 11.21 0.51
C ASN A 110 1.75 12.74 0.37
N ILE A 111 0.65 13.48 0.62
CA ILE A 111 0.65 14.94 0.65
C ILE A 111 0.96 15.46 2.06
N SER A 112 0.47 14.82 3.13
CA SER A 112 0.77 15.23 4.53
C SER A 112 2.22 14.97 4.93
N TYR A 113 2.82 13.90 4.39
CA TYR A 113 4.23 13.53 4.58
C TYR A 113 5.17 14.70 4.23
N ASP A 114 4.90 15.35 3.09
CA ASP A 114 5.64 16.51 2.60
C ASP A 114 5.24 17.83 3.28
N GLU A 115 4.29 17.84 4.20
CA GLU A 115 3.88 19.05 4.94
C GLU A 115 4.42 19.06 6.38
N HIS A 116 4.74 17.88 6.95
CA HIS A 116 5.12 17.76 8.35
C HIS A 116 6.52 18.32 8.65
N ALA A 117 6.60 19.39 9.46
CA ALA A 117 7.83 20.14 9.70
C ALA A 117 8.97 19.30 10.31
N LEU A 118 8.65 18.35 11.21
CA LEU A 118 9.64 17.47 11.84
C LEU A 118 10.27 16.50 10.83
N ILE A 119 9.48 15.97 9.89
CA ILE A 119 9.97 15.05 8.85
C ILE A 119 10.93 15.80 7.93
N LYS A 120 10.57 17.02 7.50
CA LYS A 120 11.47 17.89 6.70
C LYS A 120 12.79 18.21 7.38
N LEU A 121 12.77 18.45 8.69
CA LEU A 121 14.00 18.72 9.45
C LEU A 121 14.87 17.46 9.53
N ALA A 122 14.27 16.29 9.78
CA ALA A 122 14.98 15.02 9.80
C ALA A 122 15.58 14.64 8.43
N ALA A 123 14.85 14.91 7.34
CA ALA A 123 15.29 14.70 5.95
C ALA A 123 16.58 15.45 5.61
N LYS A 124 16.78 16.66 6.16
CA LYS A 124 18.02 17.43 5.99
C LYS A 124 19.24 16.78 6.62
N VAL A 125 19.05 15.92 7.62
CA VAL A 125 20.14 15.22 8.32
C VAL A 125 20.42 13.87 7.66
N SER A 126 19.39 13.06 7.42
CA SER A 126 19.52 11.76 6.77
C SER A 126 18.16 11.21 6.29
N PRO A 127 18.12 10.51 5.14
CA PRO A 127 16.93 9.78 4.69
C PRO A 127 16.41 8.74 5.71
N HIS A 128 17.32 8.13 6.50
CA HIS A 128 16.91 7.16 7.52
C HIS A 128 16.20 7.82 8.70
N LEU A 129 16.62 9.03 9.08
CA LEU A 129 15.97 9.80 10.14
C LEU A 129 14.61 10.32 9.71
N GLU A 130 14.47 10.70 8.44
CA GLU A 130 13.19 11.05 7.82
C GLU A 130 12.18 9.91 7.97
N GLN A 131 12.54 8.71 7.49
CA GLN A 131 11.69 7.52 7.56
C GLN A 131 11.35 7.15 9.01
N MET A 132 12.33 7.17 9.90
CA MET A 132 12.10 6.89 11.32
C MET A 132 11.12 7.90 11.94
N THR A 133 11.27 9.19 11.61
CA THR A 133 10.38 10.25 12.11
C THR A 133 8.96 10.06 11.57
N ALA A 134 8.81 9.70 10.30
CA ALA A 134 7.51 9.38 9.69
C ALA A 134 6.83 8.19 10.37
N ILE A 135 7.58 7.10 10.63
CA ILE A 135 7.06 5.92 11.33
C ILE A 135 6.59 6.26 12.75
N ILE A 136 7.42 6.98 13.52
CA ILE A 136 7.12 7.32 14.92
C ILE A 136 5.94 8.30 15.00
N SER A 137 5.83 9.23 14.06
CA SER A 137 4.71 10.19 13.98
C SER A 137 3.42 9.57 13.44
N GLY A 138 3.47 8.34 12.92
CA GLY A 138 2.31 7.71 12.29
C GLY A 138 1.99 8.26 10.90
N GLU A 139 2.87 9.08 10.34
CA GLU A 139 2.77 9.66 9.00
C GLU A 139 3.25 8.65 7.95
N PHE A 140 2.56 7.52 7.88
CA PHE A 140 2.72 6.52 6.83
C PHE A 140 1.35 6.01 6.39
N PRO A 141 1.20 5.58 5.12
CA PRO A 141 -0.09 5.14 4.64
C PRO A 141 -0.57 3.88 5.36
N GLN A 142 -1.83 3.89 5.79
CA GLN A 142 -2.42 2.72 6.41
C GLN A 142 -2.92 1.78 5.32
N LEU A 143 -2.66 0.48 5.46
CA LEU A 143 -3.16 -0.53 4.53
C LEU A 143 -4.38 -1.20 5.14
N MET A 144 -5.51 -1.16 4.43
CA MET A 144 -6.74 -1.82 4.85
C MET A 144 -7.04 -2.99 3.91
N ALA A 145 -6.61 -4.20 4.31
CA ALA A 145 -6.97 -5.43 3.61
C ALA A 145 -8.47 -5.73 3.74
N ILE A 146 -9.11 -6.12 2.64
CA ILE A 146 -10.49 -6.59 2.67
C ILE A 146 -10.47 -8.00 3.28
N ALA A 147 -11.01 -8.17 4.47
CA ALA A 147 -11.03 -9.47 5.13
C ALA A 147 -12.06 -10.40 4.47
N GLU A 148 -11.60 -11.58 4.08
CA GLU A 148 -12.37 -12.65 3.46
C GLU A 148 -11.99 -13.99 4.07
N PRO A 149 -12.92 -14.97 4.18
CA PRO A 149 -12.59 -16.29 4.72
C PRO A 149 -11.32 -16.91 4.11
N GLU A 150 -11.11 -16.71 2.81
CA GLU A 150 -9.99 -17.24 2.04
C GLU A 150 -8.64 -16.58 2.39
N ASN A 151 -8.63 -15.35 2.89
CA ASN A 151 -7.41 -14.58 3.13
C ASN A 151 -7.11 -14.28 4.61
N LEU A 152 -8.00 -14.67 5.54
CA LEU A 152 -7.82 -14.41 6.98
C LEU A 152 -6.48 -14.92 7.51
N HIS A 153 -6.01 -16.07 7.01
CA HIS A 153 -4.71 -16.63 7.39
C HIS A 153 -3.54 -15.73 6.94
N MET A 154 -3.64 -15.10 5.76
CA MET A 154 -2.63 -14.16 5.24
C MET A 154 -2.60 -12.88 6.08
N ILE A 155 -3.78 -12.32 6.39
CA ILE A 155 -3.90 -11.14 7.26
C ILE A 155 -3.31 -11.43 8.65
N THR A 156 -3.61 -12.61 9.21
CA THR A 156 -3.08 -13.04 10.51
C THR A 156 -1.56 -13.18 10.48
N ASN A 157 -0.99 -13.73 9.39
CA ASN A 157 0.46 -13.82 9.21
C ASN A 157 1.10 -12.43 9.19
N MET A 158 0.47 -11.45 8.54
CA MET A 158 0.97 -10.08 8.51
C MET A 158 0.90 -9.39 9.87
N GLN A 159 -0.17 -9.60 10.62
CA GLN A 159 -0.28 -9.11 11.99
C GLN A 159 0.78 -9.74 12.91
N ARG A 160 1.04 -11.05 12.76
CA ARG A 160 2.10 -11.75 13.50
C ARG A 160 3.48 -11.20 13.13
N LEU A 161 3.76 -11.00 11.85
CA LEU A 161 5.03 -10.42 11.39
C LEU A 161 5.23 -9.03 12.00
N LYS A 162 4.20 -8.17 11.96
CA LYS A 162 4.23 -6.85 12.60
C LYS A 162 4.61 -6.95 14.07
N LEU A 163 3.99 -7.86 14.82
CA LEU A 163 4.32 -8.08 16.23
C LEU A 163 5.76 -8.57 16.42
N MET A 164 6.22 -9.52 15.60
CA MET A 164 7.60 -10.02 15.65
C MET A 164 8.62 -8.91 15.40
N LEU A 165 8.37 -8.04 14.42
CA LEU A 165 9.24 -6.89 14.12
C LEU A 165 9.29 -5.91 15.30
N TRP A 166 8.15 -5.63 15.95
CA TRP A 166 8.14 -4.82 17.17
C TRP A 166 8.94 -5.46 18.30
N VAL A 167 8.77 -6.77 18.54
CA VAL A 167 9.52 -7.49 19.58
C VAL A 167 11.02 -7.43 19.29
N LEU A 168 11.45 -7.68 18.05
CA LEU A 168 12.85 -7.59 17.63
C LEU A 168 13.41 -6.18 17.83
N PHE A 169 12.66 -5.15 17.42
CA PHE A 169 13.05 -3.75 17.62
C PHE A 169 13.31 -3.43 19.11
N PHE A 170 12.38 -3.80 20.01
CA PHE A 170 12.56 -3.56 21.44
C PHE A 170 13.72 -4.37 22.03
N TYR A 171 13.96 -5.59 21.52
CA TYR A 171 15.08 -6.41 21.94
C TYR A 171 16.42 -5.80 21.51
N GLU A 172 16.54 -5.33 20.27
CA GLU A 172 17.71 -4.62 19.77
C GLU A 172 17.97 -3.31 20.53
N LEU A 173 16.90 -2.57 20.84
CA LEU A 173 16.98 -1.36 21.66
C LEU A 173 17.53 -1.67 23.05
N LEU A 174 17.03 -2.72 23.72
CA LEU A 174 17.50 -3.14 25.03
C LEU A 174 18.99 -3.54 24.99
N LEU A 175 19.39 -4.37 24.02
CA LEU A 175 20.77 -4.80 23.84
C LEU A 175 21.71 -3.60 23.57
N SER A 176 21.26 -2.63 22.78
CA SER A 176 22.01 -1.41 22.49
C SER A 176 22.24 -0.57 23.74
N VAL A 177 21.21 -0.42 24.59
CA VAL A 177 21.32 0.29 25.88
C VAL A 177 22.28 -0.44 26.83
N LEU A 178 22.21 -1.76 26.92
CA LEU A 178 23.12 -2.56 27.75
C LEU A 178 24.57 -2.42 27.29
N LEU A 179 24.81 -2.49 25.98
CA LEU A 179 26.13 -2.28 25.40
C LEU A 179 26.69 -0.89 25.74
N LEU A 180 25.87 0.15 25.61
CA LEU A 180 26.25 1.52 25.96
C LEU A 180 26.62 1.64 27.44
N ALA A 181 25.82 1.05 28.34
CA ALA A 181 26.09 1.04 29.77
C ALA A 181 27.41 0.33 30.11
N MET A 182 27.70 -0.80 29.45
CA MET A 182 28.98 -1.51 29.59
C MET A 182 30.15 -0.65 29.11
N LEU A 183 30.03 0.02 27.95
CA LEU A 183 31.06 0.91 27.42
C LEU A 183 31.35 2.08 28.37
N ILE A 184 30.32 2.74 28.87
CA ILE A 184 30.44 3.82 29.87
C ILE A 184 31.16 3.31 31.13
N THR A 185 30.79 2.11 31.60
CA THR A 185 31.43 1.49 32.78
C THR A 185 32.91 1.20 32.54
N VAL A 186 33.28 0.71 31.35
CA VAL A 186 34.68 0.45 31.00
C VAL A 186 35.49 1.75 30.90
N ILE A 187 34.92 2.79 30.26
CA ILE A 187 35.58 4.09 30.12
C ILE A 187 35.79 4.76 31.48
N THR A 188 34.77 4.75 32.34
CA THR A 188 34.86 5.34 33.69
C THR A 188 35.86 4.60 34.56
N ARG A 189 35.89 3.25 34.52
CA ARG A 189 36.90 2.44 35.22
C ARG A 189 38.32 2.68 34.73
N LYS A 190 38.53 2.86 33.42
CA LYS A 190 39.86 3.19 32.86
C LYS A 190 40.33 4.57 33.35
N ARG A 191 39.46 5.59 33.32
CA ARG A 191 39.78 6.94 33.82
C ARG A 191 40.09 6.97 35.32
N ALA A 192 39.46 6.13 36.12
CA ALA A 192 39.74 6.04 37.56
C ALA A 192 41.07 5.34 37.90
N ARG A 193 41.73 4.70 36.93
CA ARG A 193 43.01 3.98 37.12
C ARG A 193 44.23 4.76 36.59
N THR A 194 44.01 5.85 35.87
CA THR A 194 45.03 6.81 35.39
C THR A 194 45.03 8.03 36.27
#